data_AF-A0A4P9YNW1-F1
#
_entry.id   AF-A0A4P9YNW1-F1
#
_cell.length_a   1.000
_cell.length_b   1.000
_cell.length_c   1.000
_cell.angle_alpha   90.00
_cell.angle_beta   90.00
_cell.angle_gamma   90.00
#
_symmetry.space_group_name_H-M   'P 1'
#
loop_
_entity.id
_entity.type
_entity.pdbx_description
1 polymer ?
#
loop_
_entity_poly.entity_id
_entity_poly.type
_entity_poly.pdbx_seq_one_letter_code
_entity_poly.pdbx_strand_id
1 'polypeptide(L)'
;MAFQIHVDAATRAHGVSAFLPWHRYYVWKLEEELLKIDSRVVIPYWDWSLDSQAPEVSIIFLDSLFGGNGRANDSCVTNGRFKDWKVAYPNPSCLKRNFDGGSKLSAFYATEQMDLLVQGSGTYDAFRQALEGAPHGTPHNNIGGFMATMHSSNDPIFWLHHGFIDKLWHDFQSRQGKRRLYSAKSNLQENLPPFDVTVEQ
;
A
#
# COMPACT_ATOMS: atom_id res chain seq x y z
N MET A 1 14.70 9.26 -6.75
CA MET A 1 14.16 10.20 -5.73
C MET A 1 12.84 9.75 -5.12
N ALA A 2 11.99 8.94 -5.78
CA ALA A 2 10.68 8.53 -5.23
C ALA A 2 10.71 7.67 -3.95
N PHE A 3 11.70 6.78 -3.78
CA PHE A 3 11.73 5.82 -2.67
C PHE A 3 12.13 6.42 -1.31
N GLN A 4 12.72 7.63 -1.32
CA GLN A 4 13.10 8.33 -0.09
C GLN A 4 11.94 9.16 0.46
N ILE A 5 11.01 9.57 -0.40
CA ILE A 5 9.84 10.38 -0.04
C ILE A 5 9.02 9.71 1.07
N HIS A 6 8.74 8.42 0.95
CA HIS A 6 7.94 7.69 1.94
C HIS A 6 8.62 7.62 3.31
N VAL A 7 9.94 7.46 3.33
CA VAL A 7 10.73 7.42 4.57
C VAL A 7 10.76 8.79 5.23
N ASP A 8 11.08 9.83 4.46
CA ASP A 8 11.19 11.20 4.99
C ASP A 8 9.83 11.73 5.47
N ALA A 9 8.74 11.30 4.83
CA ALA A 9 7.38 11.68 5.18
C ALA A 9 6.72 10.76 6.22
N ALA A 10 7.41 9.77 6.80
CA ALA A 10 6.77 8.73 7.63
C ALA A 10 5.83 9.29 8.71
N THR A 11 6.25 10.33 9.44
CA THR A 11 5.46 10.99 10.51
C THR A 11 4.33 11.89 10.00
N ARG A 12 4.32 12.21 8.70
CA ARG A 12 3.30 13.00 8.00
C ARG A 12 2.36 12.14 7.18
N ALA A 13 2.76 10.91 6.87
CA ALA A 13 2.01 9.95 6.07
C ALA A 13 1.31 8.89 6.92
N HIS A 14 1.75 8.63 8.16
CA HIS A 14 1.21 7.57 9.02
C HIS A 14 0.82 8.08 10.41
N GLY A 15 -0.19 7.44 11.01
CA GLY A 15 -0.74 7.75 12.33
C GLY A 15 -1.49 9.08 12.37
N VAL A 16 -1.76 9.68 11.22
CA VAL A 16 -2.31 11.03 11.08
C VAL A 16 -3.53 11.07 10.17
N SER A 17 -4.27 12.16 10.24
CA SER A 17 -5.42 12.44 9.37
C SER A 17 -5.07 12.37 7.88
N ALA A 18 -3.84 12.71 7.51
CA ALA A 18 -3.37 12.72 6.13
C ALA A 18 -3.06 11.32 5.55
N PHE A 19 -3.16 10.22 6.31
CA PHE A 19 -2.75 8.88 5.83
C PHE A 19 -3.37 8.49 4.48
N LEU A 20 -4.69 8.54 4.35
CA LEU A 20 -5.35 8.17 3.09
C LEU A 20 -5.07 9.14 1.93
N PRO A 21 -5.25 10.48 2.08
CA PRO A 21 -4.96 11.41 0.99
C PRO A 21 -3.48 11.43 0.58
N TRP A 22 -2.55 11.32 1.55
CA TRP A 22 -1.12 11.28 1.26
C TRP A 22 -0.76 10.07 0.38
N HIS A 23 -1.25 8.87 0.73
CA HIS A 23 -0.97 7.66 -0.04
C HIS A 23 -1.67 7.65 -1.40
N ARG A 24 -2.91 8.17 -1.50
CA ARG A 24 -3.58 8.40 -2.81
C ARG A 24 -2.70 9.24 -3.72
N TYR A 25 -2.23 10.38 -3.22
CA TYR A 25 -1.39 11.28 -4.00
C TYR A 25 -0.03 10.65 -4.35
N TYR A 26 0.55 9.86 -3.44
CA TYR A 26 1.81 9.15 -3.69
C TYR A 26 1.68 8.10 -4.80
N VAL A 27 0.60 7.31 -4.81
CA VAL A 27 0.30 6.36 -5.90
C VAL A 27 0.05 7.11 -7.21
N TRP A 28 -0.72 8.20 -7.16
CA TRP A 28 -0.98 9.04 -8.35
C TRP A 28 0.32 9.61 -8.94
N LYS A 29 1.28 10.01 -8.11
CA LYS A 29 2.59 10.46 -8.60
C LYS A 29 3.39 9.39 -9.29
N LEU A 30 3.32 8.14 -8.85
CA LEU A 30 3.91 7.04 -9.62
C LEU A 30 3.20 6.88 -10.96
N GLU A 31 1.86 6.90 -10.98
CA GLU A 31 1.08 6.75 -12.21
C GLU A 31 1.41 7.86 -13.22
N GLU A 32 1.51 9.11 -12.76
CA GLU A 32 1.91 10.26 -13.58
C GLU A 32 3.29 10.05 -14.24
N GLU A 33 4.27 9.52 -13.51
CA GLU A 33 5.60 9.22 -14.09
C GLU A 33 5.56 8.03 -15.06
N LEU A 34 4.74 7.01 -14.80
CA LEU A 34 4.56 5.88 -15.70
C LEU A 34 3.86 6.26 -17.01
N LEU A 35 2.87 7.15 -16.94
CA LEU A 35 2.14 7.68 -18.10
C LEU A 35 3.04 8.46 -19.07
N LYS A 36 4.13 9.06 -18.56
CA LYS A 36 5.16 9.70 -19.42
C LYS A 36 5.95 8.69 -20.26
N ILE A 37 5.94 7.42 -19.87
CA ILE A 37 6.63 6.32 -20.56
C ILE A 37 5.65 5.57 -21.47
N ASP A 38 4.49 5.17 -20.95
CA ASP A 38 3.42 4.53 -21.72
C ASP A 38 2.06 5.05 -21.23
N SER A 39 1.37 5.79 -22.10
CA SER A 39 0.11 6.46 -21.81
C SER A 39 -1.08 5.52 -21.59
N ARG A 40 -0.88 4.20 -21.70
CA ARG A 40 -1.91 3.17 -21.45
C ARG A 40 -1.76 2.53 -20.07
N VAL A 41 -0.69 2.84 -19.35
CA VAL A 41 -0.47 2.29 -18.01
C VAL A 41 -1.51 2.85 -17.06
N VAL A 42 -2.04 1.96 -16.24
CA VAL A 42 -2.81 2.27 -15.03
C VAL A 42 -2.17 1.50 -13.89
N ILE A 43 -2.22 2.04 -12.67
CA ILE A 43 -1.82 1.28 -11.49
C ILE A 43 -3.02 0.43 -11.04
N PRO A 44 -2.98 -0.92 -11.18
CA PRO A 44 -4.04 -1.76 -10.64
C PRO A 44 -3.96 -1.81 -9.11
N TYR A 45 -5.05 -2.24 -8.48
CA TYR A 45 -5.03 -2.62 -7.07
C TYR A 45 -4.87 -4.14 -6.90
N TRP A 46 -4.34 -4.57 -5.76
CA TRP A 46 -4.33 -5.96 -5.33
C TRP A 46 -5.37 -6.17 -4.24
N ASP A 47 -6.50 -6.76 -4.61
CA ASP A 47 -7.53 -7.19 -3.66
C ASP A 47 -7.09 -8.48 -2.96
N TRP A 48 -6.28 -8.28 -1.94
CA TRP A 48 -5.73 -9.36 -1.14
C TRP A 48 -6.78 -10.03 -0.24
N SER A 49 -8.00 -9.49 -0.18
CA SER A 49 -9.09 -10.08 0.62
C SER A 49 -9.66 -11.36 -0.01
N LEU A 50 -9.54 -11.51 -1.33
CA LEU A 50 -9.98 -12.68 -2.10
C LEU A 50 -9.16 -13.93 -1.78
N ASP A 51 -7.86 -13.76 -1.54
CA ASP A 51 -6.92 -14.85 -1.23
C ASP A 51 -6.61 -14.89 0.28
N SER A 52 -7.44 -14.26 1.11
CA SER A 52 -7.15 -13.98 2.53
C SER A 52 -6.74 -15.20 3.36
N GLN A 53 -7.26 -16.39 3.05
CA GLN A 53 -6.94 -17.62 3.81
C GLN A 53 -5.60 -18.25 3.45
N ALA A 54 -5.04 -17.93 2.28
CA ALA A 54 -3.74 -18.41 1.83
C ALA A 54 -3.07 -17.36 0.94
N PRO A 55 -2.70 -16.17 1.47
CA PRO A 55 -2.30 -15.04 0.64
C PRO A 55 -1.12 -15.33 -0.27
N GLU A 56 -0.23 -16.26 0.11
CA GLU A 56 0.93 -16.64 -0.70
C GLU A 56 0.57 -17.32 -2.03
N VAL A 57 -0.67 -17.79 -2.22
CA VAL A 57 -1.16 -18.35 -3.49
C VAL A 57 -1.75 -17.31 -4.43
N SER A 58 -1.84 -16.05 -3.96
CA SER A 58 -2.39 -14.96 -4.75
C SER A 58 -1.68 -14.81 -6.08
N ILE A 59 -2.43 -14.44 -7.12
CA ILE A 59 -1.93 -14.27 -8.49
C ILE A 59 -0.72 -13.33 -8.55
N ILE A 60 -0.63 -12.37 -7.63
CA ILE A 60 0.46 -11.40 -7.62
C ILE A 60 1.82 -12.09 -7.46
N PHE A 61 1.88 -13.21 -6.74
CA PHE A 61 3.12 -13.92 -6.43
C PHE A 61 3.56 -14.92 -7.52
N LEU A 62 2.82 -15.00 -8.64
CA LEU A 62 3.18 -15.83 -9.78
C LEU A 62 4.47 -15.33 -10.47
N ASP A 63 5.23 -16.27 -11.05
CA ASP A 63 6.45 -16.00 -11.83
C ASP A 63 6.22 -15.07 -13.03
N SER A 64 5.00 -15.06 -13.59
CA SER A 64 4.63 -14.17 -14.68
C SER A 64 4.35 -12.73 -14.24
N LEU A 65 4.23 -12.49 -12.93
CA LEU A 65 3.86 -11.22 -12.31
C LEU A 65 4.95 -10.78 -11.30
N PHE A 66 4.65 -10.64 -10.01
CA PHE A 66 5.55 -9.97 -9.07
C PHE A 66 6.59 -10.91 -8.43
N GLY A 67 6.50 -12.22 -8.68
CA GLY A 67 7.33 -13.21 -8.01
C GLY A 67 6.94 -13.40 -6.54
N GLY A 68 7.41 -14.47 -5.93
CA GLY A 68 6.99 -14.89 -4.60
C GLY A 68 7.95 -14.45 -3.51
N ASN A 69 8.16 -15.35 -2.55
CA ASN A 69 9.01 -15.16 -1.39
C ASN A 69 10.50 -15.01 -1.76
N GLY A 70 11.27 -14.46 -0.83
CA GLY A 70 12.72 -14.44 -0.91
C GLY A 70 13.35 -15.80 -0.63
N ARG A 71 14.56 -16.02 -1.13
CA ARG A 71 15.38 -17.18 -0.74
C ARG A 71 15.81 -17.11 0.72
N ALA A 72 15.95 -18.26 1.38
CA ALA A 72 16.10 -18.36 2.83
C ALA A 72 17.34 -17.66 3.43
N ASN A 73 18.43 -17.51 2.66
CA ASN A 73 19.71 -17.01 3.18
C ASN A 73 19.80 -15.48 3.27
N ASP A 74 19.14 -14.75 2.38
CA ASP A 74 19.25 -13.29 2.30
C ASP A 74 17.94 -12.57 1.92
N SER A 75 16.85 -13.33 1.83
CA SER A 75 15.51 -12.88 1.49
C SER A 75 15.38 -12.30 0.08
N CYS A 76 16.37 -12.44 -0.81
CA CYS A 76 16.24 -11.94 -2.18
C CYS A 76 15.15 -12.68 -2.95
N VAL A 77 14.25 -11.94 -3.61
CA VAL A 77 13.29 -12.50 -4.57
C VAL A 77 14.06 -13.08 -5.76
N THR A 78 13.69 -14.29 -6.21
CA THR A 78 14.43 -15.04 -7.26
C THR A 78 13.60 -15.39 -8.48
N ASN A 79 12.30 -15.12 -8.46
CA ASN A 79 11.33 -15.36 -9.52
C ASN A 79 10.49 -14.09 -9.79
N GLY A 80 9.61 -14.13 -10.80
CA GLY A 80 8.81 -12.96 -11.15
C GLY A 80 9.51 -11.99 -12.10
N ARG A 81 8.76 -10.99 -12.57
CA ARG A 81 9.26 -9.87 -13.37
C ARG A 81 10.26 -8.98 -12.62
N PHE A 82 10.28 -9.05 -11.29
CA PHE A 82 11.13 -8.22 -10.44
C PHE A 82 12.29 -8.97 -9.77
N LYS A 83 12.59 -10.21 -10.18
CA LYS A 83 13.74 -10.97 -9.62
C LYS A 83 15.09 -10.23 -9.72
N ASP A 84 15.26 -9.44 -10.78
CA ASP A 84 16.48 -8.68 -11.05
C ASP A 84 16.38 -7.21 -10.59
N TRP A 85 15.29 -6.84 -9.90
CA TRP A 85 15.05 -5.50 -9.40
C TRP A 85 16.16 -5.05 -8.45
N LYS A 86 16.73 -3.88 -8.74
CA LYS A 86 17.81 -3.29 -7.96
C LYS A 86 17.25 -2.18 -7.09
N VAL A 87 17.21 -2.45 -5.79
CA VAL A 87 16.87 -1.44 -4.79
C VAL A 87 18.11 -0.58 -4.56
N ALA A 88 17.99 0.73 -4.77
CA ALA A 88 19.11 1.67 -4.64
C ALA A 88 19.21 2.32 -3.25
N TYR A 89 18.12 2.36 -2.49
CA TYR A 89 18.01 3.06 -1.20
C TYR A 89 17.38 2.13 -0.14
N PRO A 90 17.87 2.11 1.12
CA PRO A 90 18.94 2.93 1.67
C PRO A 90 20.34 2.49 1.21
N ASN A 91 20.48 1.23 0.81
CA ASN A 91 21.72 0.68 0.24
C ASN A 91 21.40 -0.20 -0.97
N PRO A 92 22.30 -0.24 -1.98
CA PRO A 92 22.16 -1.14 -3.12
C PRO A 92 21.94 -2.59 -2.71
N SER A 93 20.85 -3.19 -3.16
CA SER A 93 20.52 -4.59 -2.88
C SER A 93 19.51 -5.16 -3.90
N CYS A 94 19.26 -6.47 -3.79
CA CYS A 94 18.11 -7.13 -4.45
C CYS A 94 16.79 -6.70 -3.79
N LEU A 95 15.66 -6.90 -4.48
CA LEU A 95 14.36 -6.89 -3.82
C LEU A 95 14.27 -8.01 -2.77
N LYS A 96 13.79 -7.70 -1.56
CA LYS A 96 13.69 -8.65 -0.45
C LYS A 96 12.26 -8.85 0.05
N ARG A 97 11.89 -10.12 0.27
CA ARG A 97 10.63 -10.56 0.90
C ARG A 97 10.91 -11.75 1.83
N ASN A 98 10.15 -11.86 2.91
CA ASN A 98 10.32 -12.92 3.91
C ASN A 98 8.98 -13.26 4.55
N PHE A 99 8.18 -14.08 3.87
CA PHE A 99 6.79 -14.40 4.24
C PHE A 99 6.71 -14.97 5.66
N ASP A 100 6.23 -14.16 6.61
CA ASP A 100 6.19 -14.43 8.07
C ASP A 100 7.48 -15.05 8.65
N GLY A 101 8.64 -14.75 8.06
CA GLY A 101 9.90 -15.37 8.47
C GLY A 101 10.08 -16.84 8.02
N GLY A 102 9.18 -17.36 7.20
CA GLY A 102 9.17 -18.72 6.69
C GLY A 102 8.83 -18.78 5.20
N SER A 103 7.80 -19.55 4.84
CA SER A 103 7.41 -19.81 3.44
C SER A 103 5.93 -19.54 3.16
N LYS A 104 5.19 -19.08 4.17
CA LYS A 104 3.73 -18.97 4.16
C LYS A 104 3.31 -17.62 4.72
N LEU A 105 2.17 -17.12 4.27
CA LEU A 105 1.58 -15.90 4.81
C LEU A 105 0.40 -16.29 5.72
N SER A 106 0.37 -15.72 6.91
CA SER A 106 -0.77 -15.79 7.81
C SER A 106 -1.95 -15.08 7.16
N ALA A 107 -3.15 -15.49 7.55
CA ALA A 107 -4.37 -15.00 6.94
C ALA A 107 -4.47 -13.47 6.97
N PHE A 108 -4.88 -12.89 5.85
CA PHE A 108 -5.21 -11.47 5.77
C PHE A 108 -6.69 -11.25 6.08
N TYR A 109 -7.14 -10.00 6.07
CA TYR A 109 -8.56 -9.71 6.25
C TYR A 109 -9.38 -10.18 5.04
N ALA A 110 -10.44 -10.94 5.29
CA ALA A 110 -11.36 -11.40 4.26
C ALA A 110 -12.26 -10.27 3.74
N THR A 111 -12.87 -10.48 2.58
CA THR A 111 -13.74 -9.51 1.91
C THR A 111 -14.86 -9.03 2.84
N GLU A 112 -15.50 -9.93 3.56
CA GLU A 112 -16.59 -9.61 4.48
C GLU A 112 -16.11 -8.72 5.64
N GLN A 113 -14.88 -8.89 6.10
CA GLN A 113 -14.30 -8.05 7.16
C GLN A 113 -14.03 -6.64 6.64
N MET A 114 -13.60 -6.50 5.38
CA MET A 114 -13.39 -5.19 4.74
C MET A 114 -14.71 -4.49 4.44
N ASP A 115 -15.73 -5.24 4.01
CA ASP A 115 -17.08 -4.72 3.83
C ASP A 115 -17.67 -4.21 5.15
N LEU A 116 -17.51 -4.97 6.24
CA LEU A 116 -17.94 -4.54 7.57
C LEU A 116 -17.21 -3.28 8.04
N LEU A 117 -15.91 -3.16 7.76
CA LEU A 117 -15.13 -1.96 8.07
C LEU A 117 -15.66 -0.74 7.30
N VAL A 118 -15.83 -0.88 5.99
CA VAL A 118 -16.32 0.18 5.08
C VAL A 118 -17.73 0.60 5.45
N GLN A 119 -18.63 -0.35 5.77
CA GLN A 119 -20.04 -0.10 6.08
C GLN A 119 -20.26 0.35 7.53
N GLY A 120 -19.50 -0.21 8.48
CA GLY A 120 -19.68 0.00 9.91
C GLY A 120 -19.06 1.30 10.43
N SER A 121 -18.09 1.88 9.73
CA SER A 121 -17.41 3.09 10.20
C SER A 121 -18.29 4.35 10.05
N GLY A 122 -18.54 5.09 11.13
CA GLY A 122 -19.41 6.28 11.10
C GLY A 122 -18.72 7.59 10.71
N THR A 123 -17.39 7.66 10.79
CA THR A 123 -16.59 8.87 10.54
C THR A 123 -15.31 8.52 9.80
N TYR A 124 -14.71 9.51 9.11
CA TYR A 124 -13.40 9.36 8.47
C TYR A 124 -12.33 8.89 9.46
N ASP A 125 -12.24 9.54 10.63
CA ASP A 125 -11.21 9.20 11.61
C ASP A 125 -11.33 7.75 12.08
N ALA A 126 -12.55 7.26 12.34
CA ALA A 126 -12.79 5.88 12.78
C ALA A 126 -12.43 4.89 11.68
N PHE A 127 -12.88 5.14 10.45
CA PHE A 127 -12.55 4.30 9.29
C PHE A 127 -11.03 4.24 9.07
N ARG A 128 -10.38 5.39 8.99
CA ARG A 128 -8.95 5.52 8.71
C ARG A 128 -8.09 4.89 9.81
N GLN A 129 -8.48 5.01 11.09
CA GLN A 129 -7.77 4.36 12.22
C GLN A 129 -7.85 2.85 12.12
N ALA A 130 -9.05 2.33 11.83
CA ALA A 130 -9.27 0.90 11.78
C ALA A 130 -8.66 0.28 10.51
N LEU A 131 -8.69 0.97 9.37
CA LEU A 131 -8.05 0.53 8.12
C LEU A 131 -6.53 0.54 8.22
N GLU A 132 -5.93 1.65 8.69
CA GLU A 132 -4.48 1.83 8.79
C GLU A 132 -3.81 0.84 9.77
N GLY A 133 -4.56 0.39 10.78
CA GLY A 133 -4.10 -0.57 11.78
C GLY A 133 -3.81 -1.95 11.19
N ALA A 134 -4.51 -2.98 11.66
CA ALA A 134 -4.23 -4.34 11.25
C ALA A 134 -4.52 -4.62 9.75
N PRO A 135 -5.63 -4.16 9.13
CA PRO A 135 -5.90 -4.46 7.72
C PRO A 135 -4.81 -3.99 6.75
N HIS A 136 -4.33 -2.75 6.88
CA HIS A 136 -3.19 -2.24 6.13
C HIS A 136 -1.86 -2.86 6.61
N GLY A 137 -1.64 -2.93 7.92
CA GLY A 137 -0.38 -3.42 8.48
C GLY A 137 -0.09 -4.89 8.21
N THR A 138 -1.11 -5.76 8.08
CA THR A 138 -0.93 -7.20 7.90
C THR A 138 -0.21 -7.55 6.59
N PRO A 139 -0.63 -7.09 5.40
CA PRO A 139 0.15 -7.31 4.17
C PRO A 139 1.58 -6.76 4.25
N HIS A 140 1.77 -5.59 4.86
CA HIS A 140 3.10 -5.01 5.07
C HIS A 140 4.01 -5.93 5.90
N ASN A 141 3.57 -6.29 7.09
CA ASN A 141 4.35 -7.06 8.04
C ASN A 141 4.60 -8.48 7.56
N ASN A 142 3.57 -9.14 7.03
CA ASN A 142 3.63 -10.55 6.70
C ASN A 142 4.43 -10.82 5.43
N ILE A 143 4.39 -9.94 4.43
CA ILE A 143 5.28 -10.05 3.26
C ILE A 143 6.75 -9.92 3.68
N GLY A 144 7.03 -9.12 4.72
CA GLY A 144 8.37 -8.97 5.26
C GLY A 144 9.31 -8.21 4.31
N GLY A 145 10.61 -8.31 4.57
CA GLY A 145 11.63 -7.64 3.75
C GLY A 145 11.41 -6.12 3.72
N PHE A 146 11.35 -5.53 2.53
CA PHE A 146 11.08 -4.09 2.42
C PHE A 146 9.66 -3.72 2.85
N MET A 147 8.66 -4.55 2.55
CA MET A 147 7.25 -4.27 2.86
C MET A 147 7.00 -4.06 4.35
N ALA A 148 7.79 -4.69 5.24
CA ALA A 148 7.66 -4.54 6.69
C ALA A 148 8.39 -3.30 7.27
N THR A 149 8.84 -2.37 6.43
CA THR A 149 9.61 -1.19 6.85
C THR A 149 9.08 0.08 6.18
N MET A 150 9.56 1.25 6.60
CA MET A 150 9.28 2.51 5.89
C MET A 150 9.90 2.56 4.48
N HIS A 151 10.73 1.58 4.11
CA HIS A 151 11.25 1.41 2.75
C HIS A 151 10.32 0.54 1.87
N SER A 152 9.08 0.31 2.28
CA SER A 152 8.11 -0.56 1.62
C SER A 152 7.88 -0.22 0.15
N SER A 153 7.92 1.06 -0.23
CA SER A 153 7.77 1.49 -1.62
C SER A 153 8.88 1.01 -2.58
N ASN A 154 9.98 0.43 -2.06
CA ASN A 154 10.96 -0.29 -2.88
C ASN A 154 10.41 -1.60 -3.47
N ASP A 155 9.39 -2.21 -2.83
CA ASP A 155 8.71 -3.39 -3.36
C ASP A 155 7.56 -2.94 -4.29
N PRO A 156 7.55 -3.36 -5.57
CA PRO A 156 6.47 -2.99 -6.49
C PRO A 156 5.07 -3.40 -6.02
N ILE A 157 4.93 -4.38 -5.11
CA ILE A 157 3.64 -4.76 -4.51
C ILE A 157 3.05 -3.61 -3.67
N PHE A 158 3.88 -2.74 -3.09
CA PHE A 158 3.43 -1.57 -2.31
C PHE A 158 2.36 -0.77 -3.04
N TRP A 159 2.58 -0.48 -4.32
CA TRP A 159 1.70 0.37 -5.12
C TRP A 159 0.33 -0.27 -5.34
N LEU A 160 0.30 -1.59 -5.53
CA LEU A 160 -0.95 -2.35 -5.69
C LEU A 160 -1.69 -2.51 -4.35
N HIS A 161 -0.94 -2.70 -3.26
CA HIS A 161 -1.50 -2.73 -1.90
C HIS A 161 -2.17 -1.39 -1.59
N HIS A 162 -1.47 -0.26 -1.78
CA HIS A 162 -2.04 1.07 -1.55
C HIS A 162 -3.14 1.43 -2.57
N GLY A 163 -3.13 0.86 -3.78
CA GLY A 163 -4.28 0.94 -4.68
C GLY A 163 -5.54 0.31 -4.09
N PHE A 164 -5.41 -0.79 -3.34
CA PHE A 164 -6.57 -1.41 -2.68
C PHE A 164 -7.00 -0.63 -1.43
N ILE A 165 -6.06 -0.11 -0.66
CA ILE A 165 -6.35 0.85 0.43
C ILE A 165 -7.13 2.05 -0.10
N ASP A 166 -6.72 2.58 -1.26
CA ASP A 166 -7.39 3.71 -1.90
C ASP A 166 -8.81 3.37 -2.39
N LYS A 167 -8.98 2.18 -2.99
CA LYS A 167 -10.29 1.65 -3.38
C LYS A 167 -11.22 1.53 -2.18
N LEU A 168 -10.76 0.97 -1.05
CA LEU A 168 -11.56 0.86 0.17
C LEU A 168 -11.96 2.24 0.72
N TRP A 169 -11.06 3.21 0.64
CA TRP A 169 -11.40 4.58 1.00
C TRP A 169 -12.44 5.18 0.06
N HIS A 170 -12.29 4.99 -1.26
CA HIS A 170 -13.29 5.43 -2.23
C HIS A 170 -14.68 4.83 -1.96
N ASP A 171 -14.77 3.54 -1.61
CA ASP A 171 -16.05 2.91 -1.26
C ASP A 171 -16.68 3.53 0.00
N PHE A 172 -15.85 3.81 1.01
CA PHE A 172 -16.28 4.53 2.21
C PHE A 172 -16.83 5.93 1.87
N GLN A 173 -16.14 6.67 0.99
CA GLN A 173 -16.56 8.01 0.53
C GLN A 173 -17.90 7.95 -0.23
N SER A 174 -18.06 6.94 -1.08
CA SER A 174 -19.27 6.74 -1.90
C SER A 174 -20.52 6.46 -1.05
N ARG A 175 -20.36 5.80 0.10
CA ARG A 175 -21.46 5.54 1.05
C ARG A 175 -21.91 6.78 1.84
N GLN A 176 -20.97 7.60 2.28
CA GLN A 176 -21.26 8.72 3.21
C GLN A 176 -21.87 9.96 2.50
N GLY A 177 -21.81 10.01 1.16
CA GLY A 177 -22.04 11.22 0.40
C GLY A 177 -20.92 12.24 0.65
N LYS A 178 -20.67 13.15 -0.30
CA LYS A 178 -19.53 14.10 -0.28
C LYS A 178 -19.43 15.02 0.96
N ARG A 179 -20.39 14.98 1.89
CA ARG A 179 -20.53 15.91 3.03
C ARG A 179 -19.81 15.51 4.32
N ARG A 180 -19.15 14.35 4.39
CA ARG A 180 -18.43 13.88 5.61
C ARG A 180 -17.07 13.24 5.32
N LEU A 181 -16.40 13.69 4.26
CA LEU A 181 -15.20 13.03 3.72
C LEU A 181 -13.96 13.18 4.60
N TYR A 182 -13.93 14.20 5.47
CA TYR A 182 -12.81 14.53 6.35
C TYR A 182 -13.34 14.96 7.73
N SER A 183 -12.62 14.59 8.79
CA SER A 183 -12.95 14.93 10.18
C SER A 183 -12.59 16.38 10.51
N ALA A 184 -13.09 16.93 11.62
CA ALA A 184 -12.67 18.26 12.10
C ALA A 184 -11.16 18.38 12.40
N LYS A 185 -10.45 17.24 12.53
CA LYS A 185 -8.99 17.18 12.66
C LYS A 185 -8.26 17.11 11.30
N SER A 186 -8.95 16.74 10.21
CA SER A 186 -8.42 16.81 8.83
C SER A 186 -8.94 18.08 8.16
N ASN A 187 -8.03 19.01 7.86
CA ASN A 187 -8.38 20.15 7.05
C ASN A 187 -8.22 19.78 5.57
N LEU A 188 -9.20 20.12 4.72
CA LEU A 188 -9.04 20.03 3.26
C LEU A 188 -7.84 20.85 2.75
N GLN A 189 -7.45 21.88 3.51
CA GLN A 189 -6.26 22.71 3.28
C GLN A 189 -5.01 22.20 4.01
N GLU A 190 -5.05 21.01 4.62
CA GLU A 190 -3.84 20.38 5.17
C GLU A 190 -2.91 20.03 4.01
N ASN A 191 -1.66 20.54 4.06
CA ASN A 191 -0.64 20.20 3.06
C ASN A 191 -0.23 18.73 3.19
N LEU A 192 0.22 18.14 2.08
CA LEU A 192 0.73 16.77 2.01
C LEU A 192 2.25 16.73 1.77
N PRO A 193 3.11 17.15 2.72
CA PRO A 193 4.57 17.12 2.51
C PRO A 193 5.10 15.75 2.09
N PRO A 194 6.08 15.67 1.16
CA PRO A 194 6.80 16.79 0.54
C PRO A 194 6.10 17.35 -0.71
N PHE A 195 4.85 16.98 -0.95
CA PHE A 195 4.08 17.47 -2.07
C PHE A 195 3.46 18.83 -1.69
N ASP A 196 3.74 19.86 -2.50
CA ASP A 196 3.17 21.20 -2.32
C ASP A 196 1.70 21.25 -2.78
N VAL A 197 0.89 20.29 -2.31
CA VAL A 197 -0.56 20.17 -2.55
C VAL A 197 -1.30 19.98 -1.24
N THR A 198 -2.61 20.25 -1.28
CA THR A 198 -3.51 20.03 -0.15
C THR A 198 -4.34 18.75 -0.33
N VAL A 199 -5.02 18.33 0.74
CA VAL A 199 -5.95 17.20 0.73
C VAL A 199 -7.10 17.35 -0.29
N GLU A 200 -7.48 18.58 -0.66
CA GLU A 200 -8.56 18.87 -1.62
C GLU A 200 -8.16 18.66 -3.09
N GLN A 201 -6.86 18.74 -3.39
CA GLN A 201 -6.31 18.73 -4.75
C GLN A 201 -5.97 17.31 -5.22
#